data_AF-A0A955Q9A3-F1
#
_entry.id   AF-A0A955Q9A3-F1
#
_cell.length_a   1.000
_cell.length_b   1.000
_cell.length_c   1.000
_cell.angle_alpha   90.00
_cell.angle_beta   90.00
_cell.angle_gamma   90.00
#
_symmetry.space_group_name_H-M   'P 1'
#
loop_
_entity.id
_entity.type
_entity.pdbx_description
1 polymer ?
#
loop_
_entity_poly.entity_id
_entity_poly.type
_entity_poly.pdbx_seq_one_letter_code
_entity_poly.pdbx_strand_id
1 'polypeptide(L)' 'YRELQINPELTLGMEARGRLIRTADKVVLFDNTWKYEGERHVFAEWAADDAQLFEAEFGRAYDTLSDQMVSTIF' A
#
# COMPACT_ATOMS: atom_id res chain seq x y z
N TYR A 1 -13.88 8.88 31.56
CA TYR A 1 -12.74 9.47 30.84
C TYR A 1 -12.14 8.36 29.98
N ARG A 2 -12.32 8.43 28.64
CA ARG A 2 -11.60 7.54 27.71
C ARG A 2 -10.15 7.98 27.75
N GLU A 3 -9.25 7.11 28.20
CA GLU A 3 -7.83 7.27 27.93
C GLU A 3 -7.68 7.30 26.40
N LEU A 4 -7.39 8.49 25.86
CA LEU A 4 -6.82 8.59 24.52
C LEU A 4 -5.53 7.77 24.60
N GLN A 5 -5.52 6.60 23.97
CA GLN A 5 -4.32 5.79 23.84
C GLN A 5 -3.33 6.66 23.05
N ILE A 6 -2.41 7.32 23.76
CA ILE A 6 -1.57 8.42 23.23
C ILE A 6 -0.68 7.94 22.07
N ASN A 7 -0.59 6.62 21.88
CA ASN A 7 0.26 5.98 20.89
C ASN A 7 -0.37 4.66 20.38
N PRO A 8 -1.33 4.71 19.43
CA PRO A 8 -1.98 3.51 18.91
C PRO A 8 -1.04 2.70 18.01
N GLU A 9 -1.29 1.40 17.91
CA GLU A 9 -0.70 0.56 16.85
C GLU A 9 -1.35 0.87 15.50
N LEU A 10 -0.52 1.09 14.49
CA LEU A 10 -0.90 1.44 13.13
C LEU A 10 -0.10 0.59 12.14
N THR A 11 -0.69 0.32 10.97
CA THR A 11 -0.01 -0.31 9.82
C THR A 11 -0.18 0.58 8.59
N LEU A 12 0.79 0.54 7.68
CA LEU A 12 0.66 1.14 6.35
C LEU A 12 -0.16 0.20 5.45
N GLY A 13 -1.35 0.66 5.05
CA GLY A 13 -2.16 0.01 4.02
C GLY A 13 -2.07 0.76 2.69
N MET A 14 -1.87 0.03 1.59
CA MET A 14 -1.90 0.59 0.24
C MET A 14 -2.74 -0.30 -0.69
N GLU A 15 -3.62 0.33 -1.47
CA GLU A 15 -4.45 -0.36 -2.45
C GLU A 15 -4.20 0.23 -3.84
N ALA A 16 -3.95 -0.65 -4.81
CA ALA A 16 -3.81 -0.30 -6.23
C ALA A 16 -4.88 -1.02 -7.04
N ARG A 17 -5.64 -0.28 -7.85
CA ARG A 17 -6.59 -0.88 -8.80
C ARG A 17 -6.13 -0.63 -10.23
N GLY A 18 -6.04 -1.69 -11.01
CA GLY A 18 -5.58 -1.63 -12.40
C GLY A 18 -6.54 -2.33 -13.35
N ARG A 19 -6.65 -1.77 -14.55
CA ARG A 19 -7.44 -2.33 -15.65
C ARG A 19 -6.60 -2.44 -16.90
N LEU A 20 -6.54 -3.63 -17.50
CA LEU A 20 -5.98 -3.82 -18.83
C LEU A 20 -7.09 -3.61 -19.86
N ILE A 21 -6.89 -2.65 -20.77
CA ILE A 21 -7.91 -2.27 -21.75
C ILE A 21 -7.33 -2.49 -23.14
N ARG A 22 -8.05 -3.25 -23.97
CA ARG A 22 -7.73 -3.37 -25.39
C ARG A 22 -8.03 -2.04 -26.08
N THR A 23 -7.03 -1.47 -26.73
CA THR A 23 -7.12 -0.11 -27.28
C THR A 23 -8.09 0.02 -28.45
N ALA A 24 -8.23 -1.05 -29.25
CA ALA A 24 -9.02 -1.08 -30.48
C ALA A 24 -10.52 -0.87 -30.25
N ASP A 25 -11.08 -1.47 -29.20
CA ASP A 25 -12.53 -1.49 -28.92
C ASP A 25 -12.88 -1.14 -27.47
N LYS A 26 -11.89 -0.71 -26.67
CA LYS A 26 -12.03 -0.30 -25.27
C LYS A 26 -12.55 -1.40 -24.34
N VAL A 27 -12.51 -2.66 -24.78
CA VAL A 27 -12.89 -3.80 -23.94
C VAL A 27 -11.89 -3.95 -22.81
N VAL A 28 -12.41 -4.08 -21.58
CA VAL A 28 -11.62 -4.43 -20.40
C VAL A 28 -11.28 -5.91 -20.50
N LEU A 29 -9.99 -6.21 -20.64
CA LEU A 29 -9.46 -7.58 -20.68
C LEU A 29 -9.18 -8.11 -19.27
N PHE A 30 -8.89 -7.22 -18.33
CA PHE A 30 -8.57 -7.54 -16.95
C PHE A 30 -8.92 -6.36 -16.03
N ASP A 31 -9.43 -6.61 -14.84
CA ASP A 31 -9.70 -5.64 -13.78
C ASP A 31 -9.37 -6.31 -12.45
N ASN A 32 -8.42 -5.76 -11.70
CA ASN A 32 -8.01 -6.30 -10.42
C ASN A 32 -7.61 -5.21 -9.45
N THR A 33 -7.66 -5.55 -8.18
CA THR A 33 -7.19 -4.73 -7.07
C THR A 33 -6.12 -5.49 -6.30
N TRP A 34 -4.95 -4.89 -6.14
CA TRP A 34 -3.86 -5.38 -5.31
C TRP A 34 -3.82 -4.60 -4.00
N LYS A 35 -3.44 -5.29 -2.93
CA LYS A 35 -3.39 -4.74 -1.57
C LYS A 35 -2.07 -5.07 -0.92
N TYR A 36 -1.51 -4.08 -0.26
CA TYR A 36 -0.36 -4.21 0.61
C TYR A 36 -0.79 -3.81 2.03
N GLU A 37 -0.41 -4.61 3.01
CA GLU A 37 -0.53 -4.32 4.43
C GLU A 37 0.84 -4.55 5.06
N GLY A 38 1.42 -3.49 5.61
CA GLY A 38 2.75 -3.52 6.21
C GLY A 38 2.74 -4.01 7.65
N GLU A 39 3.91 -3.95 8.28
CA GLU A 39 4.05 -4.29 9.68
C GLU A 39 3.32 -3.29 10.60
N ARG A 40 3.02 -3.74 11.82
CA ARG A 40 2.42 -2.89 12.85
C ARG A 40 3.51 -2.18 13.63
N HIS A 41 3.39 -0.87 13.70
CA HIS A 41 4.22 0.00 14.52
C HIS A 41 3.34 0.98 15.29
N VAL A 42 3.81 1.42 16.45
CA VAL A 42 3.10 2.46 17.18
C VAL A 42 3.25 3.81 16.49
N PHE A 43 2.28 4.71 16.62
CA PHE A 43 2.31 6.03 15.97
C PHE A 43 3.64 6.80 16.17
N ALA A 44 4.22 6.73 17.37
CA ALA A 44 5.48 7.38 17.69
C ALA A 44 6.66 6.82 16.88
N GLU A 45 6.67 5.54 16.53
CA GLU A 45 7.69 4.93 15.67
C GLU A 45 7.53 5.38 14.23
N TRP A 46 6.27 5.46 13.74
CA TRP A 46 5.98 5.99 12.40
C TRP A 46 6.42 7.44 12.23
N ALA A 47 6.33 8.26 13.29
CA ALA A 47 6.67 9.68 13.28
C ALA A 47 8.13 9.96 13.73
N ALA A 48 8.86 8.95 14.19
CA ALA A 48 10.24 9.09 14.63
C ALA A 48 11.17 9.42 13.45
N ASP A 49 12.31 10.03 13.75
CA ASP A 49 13.40 10.25 12.81
C ASP A 49 12.96 10.84 11.46
N ASP A 50 12.14 11.90 11.51
CA ASP A 50 11.55 12.55 10.32
C ASP A 50 10.73 11.59 9.45
N ALA A 51 10.03 10.65 10.10
CA ALA A 51 9.21 9.61 9.49
C ALA A 51 9.96 8.67 8.53
N GLN A 52 11.25 8.41 8.78
CA GLN A 52 12.06 7.48 7.98
C GLN A 52 11.45 6.08 7.84
N LEU A 53 10.84 5.55 8.91
CA LEU A 53 10.14 4.27 8.87
C LEU A 53 8.97 4.29 7.88
N PHE A 54 8.20 5.37 7.89
CA PHE A 54 7.10 5.57 6.95
C PHE A 54 7.58 5.64 5.51
N GLU A 55 8.62 6.44 5.23
CA GLU A 55 9.18 6.57 3.89
C GLU A 55 9.69 5.21 3.36
N ALA A 56 10.42 4.47 4.20
CA ALA A 56 10.95 3.16 3.84
C ALA A 56 9.83 2.14 3.54
N GLU A 57 8.77 2.10 4.36
CA GLU A 57 7.65 1.20 4.10
C GLU A 57 6.79 1.63 2.91
N PHE A 58 6.66 2.94 2.68
CA PHE A 58 5.97 3.43 1.50
C PHE A 58 6.66 2.98 0.21
N GLY A 59 8.00 3.04 0.17
CA GLY A 59 8.80 2.50 -0.92
C GLY A 59 8.60 0.99 -1.10
N ARG A 60 8.67 0.21 -0.02
CA ARG A 60 8.44 -1.24 -0.07
C ARG A 60 7.03 -1.60 -0.56
N ALA A 61 6.02 -0.88 -0.10
CA ALA A 61 4.63 -1.07 -0.54
C ALA A 61 4.49 -0.83 -2.05
N TYR A 62 5.12 0.22 -2.56
CA TYR A 62 5.12 0.57 -3.98
C TYR A 62 5.79 -0.51 -4.84
N ASP A 63 6.99 -0.94 -4.46
CA ASP A 63 7.75 -1.96 -5.19
C ASP A 63 6.99 -3.30 -5.18
N THR A 64 6.47 -3.70 -4.02
CA THR A 64 5.69 -4.94 -3.88
C THR A 64 4.45 -4.95 -4.76
N LEU A 65 3.67 -3.86 -4.75
CA LEU A 65 2.47 -3.78 -5.59
C LEU A 65 2.81 -3.75 -7.07
N SER A 66 3.89 -3.06 -7.45
CA SER A 66 4.37 -3.03 -8.84
C SER A 66 4.76 -4.42 -9.33
N ASP A 67 5.52 -5.17 -8.54
CA ASP A 67 5.92 -6.54 -8.85
C ASP A 67 4.71 -7.48 -8.96
N GLN A 68 3.74 -7.36 -8.04
CA GLN A 68 2.49 -8.12 -8.11
C GLN A 68 1.69 -7.80 -9.38
N MET A 69 1.60 -6.53 -9.76
CA MET A 69 0.91 -6.09 -10.98
C MET A 69 1.56 -6.70 -12.22
N VAL A 70 2.89 -6.61 -12.34
CA VAL A 70 3.63 -7.17 -13.47
C VAL A 70 3.43 -8.68 -13.55
N SER A 71 3.61 -9.40 -12.44
CA SER A 71 3.45 -10.86 -12.40
C SER A 71 2.01 -11.33 -12.64
N THR A 72 1.02 -10.47 -12.44
CA THR A 72 -0.38 -10.81 -12.71
C THR A 72 -0.76 -10.57 -14.16
N ILE A 73 -0.17 -9.55 -14.79
CA ILE A 73 -0.53 -9.10 -16.15
C ILE A 73 0.29 -9.81 -17.24
N PHE A 74 1.55 -10.13 -16.95
CA PHE A 74 2.52 -10.72 -17.90
C PHE A 74 3.00 -12.09 -17.43
#